data_AF-X0SH42-F1
#
_entry.id   AF-X0SH42-F1
#
_cell.length_a   1.000
_cell.length_b   1.000
_cell.length_c   1.000
_cell.angle_alpha   90.00
_cell.angle_beta   90.00
_cell.angle_gamma   90.00
#
_symmetry.space_group_name_H-M   'P 1'
#
loop_
_entity.id
_entity.type
_entity.pdbx_description
1 polymer ?
#
loop_
_entity_poly.entity_id
_entity_poly.type
_entity_poly.pdbx_seq_one_letter_code
_entity_poly.pdbx_strand_id
1 'polypeptide(L)'
;MDRYSKIQSSLWDSKKFNKLNDFEKIVYMYLLTCPHGNSAGLFKLKEDYAVSDLRCTLQRYQKAVKKLCVELICIEDDIIFIRDFIKFNPYTSGKHVKGSLKFVVEFMDTSLYKLFYSDLCKYNPNHVEYFRKPIDTLSIPYDKPISDTGKAIPTDTNTDTNKDTITNTDIDTKHKHGEYNHVLLTDDQLSKLKIDFPDYEERITRLDEYLEMTPKPYKNHNLVIRNWAKKDKVKSNQGYVNPYTELLNSGALDE
;
A
#
# COMPACT_ATOMS: atom_id res chain seq x y z
N MET A 1 -7.02 3.06 -11.01
CA MET A 1 -6.76 2.60 -9.63
C MET A 1 -7.44 3.59 -8.72
N ASP A 2 -8.41 3.14 -7.95
CA ASP A 2 -9.34 4.04 -7.27
C ASP A 2 -8.65 4.71 -6.09
N ARG A 3 -8.67 6.05 -6.08
CA ARG A 3 -8.09 6.85 -5.00
C ARG A 3 -9.22 7.22 -4.03
N TYR A 4 -9.17 6.64 -2.84
CA TYR A 4 -10.09 6.96 -1.75
C TYR A 4 -9.30 7.22 -0.46
N SER A 5 -9.73 8.22 0.31
CA SER A 5 -9.25 8.46 1.67
C SER A 5 -10.29 7.96 2.67
N LYS A 6 -9.85 7.35 3.78
CA LYS A 6 -10.78 6.92 4.83
C LYS A 6 -11.03 8.07 5.80
N ILE A 7 -12.29 8.48 5.91
CA ILE A 7 -12.77 9.35 6.98
C ILE A 7 -13.42 8.46 8.04
N GLN A 8 -13.01 8.60 9.30
CA GLN A 8 -13.63 7.89 10.43
C GLN A 8 -14.84 8.67 10.94
N SER A 9 -15.92 7.98 11.31
CA SER A 9 -17.15 8.59 11.85
C SER A 9 -16.90 9.40 13.12
N SER A 10 -15.88 9.05 13.91
CA SER A 10 -15.43 9.80 15.08
C SER A 10 -14.97 11.24 14.79
N LEU A 11 -14.87 11.64 13.52
CA LEU A 11 -14.69 13.03 13.13
C LEU A 11 -15.86 13.92 13.60
N TRP A 12 -17.09 13.37 13.61
CA TRP A 12 -18.27 14.08 14.09
C TRP A 12 -18.27 14.31 15.62
N ASP A 13 -17.48 13.54 16.36
CA ASP A 13 -17.26 13.74 17.81
C ASP A 13 -16.11 14.72 18.12
N SER A 14 -15.37 15.16 17.10
CA SER A 14 -14.18 16.00 17.28
C SER A 14 -14.54 17.41 17.72
N LYS A 15 -14.20 17.76 18.97
CA LYS A 15 -14.30 19.13 19.50
C LYS A 15 -13.60 20.19 18.64
N LYS A 16 -12.57 19.81 17.87
CA LYS A 16 -11.88 20.73 16.94
C LYS A 16 -12.71 20.97 15.68
N PHE A 17 -13.26 19.92 15.09
CA PHE A 17 -14.09 19.96 13.90
C PHE A 17 -15.44 20.64 14.15
N ASN A 18 -16.06 20.41 15.31
CA ASN A 18 -17.35 20.99 15.67
C ASN A 18 -17.30 22.50 15.99
N LYS A 19 -16.11 23.10 16.12
CA LYS A 19 -15.91 24.57 16.19
C LYS A 19 -15.98 25.27 14.82
N LEU A 20 -16.03 24.50 13.73
CA LEU A 20 -16.03 25.02 12.37
C LEU A 20 -17.46 25.34 11.91
N ASN A 21 -17.62 26.37 11.07
CA ASN A 21 -18.85 26.54 10.29
C ASN A 21 -18.91 25.53 9.13
N ASP A 22 -20.05 25.43 8.46
CA ASP A 22 -20.27 24.37 7.48
C ASP A 22 -19.37 24.47 6.24
N PHE A 23 -18.98 25.69 5.83
CA PHE A 23 -18.02 25.85 4.75
C PHE A 23 -16.59 25.46 5.18
N GLU A 24 -16.18 25.79 6.40
CA GLU A 24 -14.91 25.34 6.97
C GLU A 24 -14.86 23.82 7.12
N LYS A 25 -15.97 23.17 7.50
CA LYS A 25 -16.10 21.70 7.50
C LYS A 25 -15.94 21.13 6.09
N ILE A 26 -16.60 21.72 5.08
CA ILE A 26 -16.46 21.32 3.68
C ILE A 26 -15.01 21.44 3.20
N VAL A 27 -14.32 22.56 3.48
CA VAL A 27 -12.90 22.73 3.14
C VAL A 27 -12.04 21.66 3.81
N TYR A 28 -12.26 21.35 5.09
CA TYR A 28 -11.50 20.29 5.78
C TYR A 28 -11.77 18.89 5.20
N MET A 29 -13.03 18.55 4.91
CA MET A 29 -13.41 17.30 4.27
C MET A 29 -12.82 17.17 2.86
N TYR A 30 -12.77 18.28 2.11
CA TYR A 30 -12.07 18.35 0.82
C TYR A 30 -10.57 18.10 0.98
N LEU A 31 -9.87 18.76 1.91
CA LEU A 31 -8.45 18.52 2.13
C LEU A 31 -8.15 17.05 2.48
N LEU A 32 -9.02 16.38 3.24
CA LEU A 32 -8.91 14.95 3.54
C LEU A 32 -9.07 14.02 2.31
N THR A 33 -9.73 14.47 1.24
CA THR A 33 -10.20 13.61 0.12
C THR A 33 -9.81 14.10 -1.28
N CYS A 34 -9.17 15.27 -1.40
CA CYS A 34 -8.91 15.91 -2.68
C CYS A 34 -7.98 15.10 -3.61
N PRO A 35 -8.03 15.30 -4.93
CA PRO A 35 -7.19 14.56 -5.90
C PRO A 35 -5.67 14.77 -5.75
N HIS A 36 -5.27 15.77 -4.96
CA HIS A 36 -3.88 16.10 -4.62
C HIS A 36 -3.39 15.39 -3.35
N GLY A 37 -4.32 14.87 -2.54
CA GLY A 37 -4.02 14.16 -1.30
C GLY A 37 -3.29 12.84 -1.54
N ASN A 38 -2.54 12.40 -0.53
CA ASN A 38 -1.81 11.13 -0.50
C ASN A 38 -1.98 10.45 0.87
N SER A 39 -1.41 9.24 1.03
CA SER A 39 -1.54 8.48 2.27
C SER A 39 -0.69 8.96 3.45
N ALA A 40 0.12 10.02 3.29
CA ALA A 40 0.76 10.71 4.41
C ALA A 40 -0.09 11.84 5.01
N GLY A 41 -1.01 12.42 4.22
CA GLY A 41 -1.64 13.69 4.58
C GLY A 41 -0.69 14.89 4.51
N LEU A 42 0.42 14.76 3.76
CA LEU A 42 1.40 15.82 3.49
C LEU A 42 1.59 15.92 1.98
N PHE A 43 1.11 16.99 1.35
CA PHE A 43 1.03 17.12 -0.11
C PHE A 43 0.97 18.58 -0.58
N LYS A 44 1.27 18.80 -1.87
CA LYS A 44 1.19 20.11 -2.52
C LYS A 44 -0.20 20.36 -3.15
N LEU A 45 -0.82 21.48 -2.82
CA LEU A 45 -2.11 21.94 -3.35
C LEU A 45 -2.10 23.46 -3.52
N LYS A 46 -2.07 23.93 -4.78
CA LYS A 46 -2.29 25.35 -5.10
C LYS A 46 -3.73 25.75 -4.78
N GLU A 47 -3.90 26.97 -4.26
CA GLU A 47 -5.23 27.48 -3.87
C GLU A 47 -6.24 27.45 -5.03
N ASP A 48 -5.82 27.78 -6.25
CA ASP A 48 -6.70 27.80 -7.43
C ASP A 48 -7.41 26.47 -7.72
N TYR A 49 -6.74 25.32 -7.48
CA TYR A 49 -7.37 24.01 -7.63
C TYR A 49 -8.50 23.82 -6.61
N ALA A 50 -8.22 24.13 -5.34
CA ALA A 50 -9.21 24.03 -4.26
C ALA A 50 -10.38 25.02 -4.46
N VAL A 51 -10.09 26.25 -4.89
CA VAL A 51 -11.07 27.30 -5.17
C VAL A 51 -11.98 26.89 -6.34
N SER A 52 -11.41 26.30 -7.40
CA SER A 52 -12.14 25.75 -8.54
C SER A 52 -13.06 24.59 -8.13
N ASP A 53 -12.52 23.58 -7.43
CA ASP A 53 -13.26 22.39 -7.00
C ASP A 53 -14.42 22.76 -6.05
N LEU A 54 -14.15 23.64 -5.09
CA LEU A 54 -15.12 24.10 -4.09
C LEU A 54 -16.08 25.20 -4.61
N ARG A 55 -15.91 25.64 -5.86
CA ARG A 55 -16.73 26.69 -6.52
C ARG A 55 -16.92 27.92 -5.63
N CYS A 56 -15.82 28.41 -5.06
CA CYS A 56 -15.82 29.51 -4.09
C CYS A 56 -14.93 30.68 -4.56
N THR A 57 -14.80 31.72 -3.73
CA THR A 57 -13.82 32.79 -3.97
C THR A 57 -12.53 32.50 -3.19
N LEU A 58 -11.39 32.94 -3.73
CA LEU A 58 -10.08 32.81 -3.08
C LEU A 58 -10.09 33.33 -1.63
N GLN A 59 -10.67 34.51 -1.41
CA GLN A 59 -10.82 35.10 -0.08
C GLN A 59 -11.64 34.23 0.89
N ARG A 60 -12.70 33.56 0.41
CA ARG A 60 -13.53 32.66 1.22
C ARG A 60 -12.77 31.38 1.57
N TYR A 61 -12.02 30.82 0.62
CA TYR A 61 -11.13 29.68 0.85
C TYR A 61 -10.04 30.02 1.87
N GLN A 62 -9.26 31.08 1.63
CA GLN A 62 -8.19 31.54 2.52
C GLN A 62 -8.68 31.81 3.97
N LYS A 63 -9.88 32.40 4.13
CA LYS A 63 -10.48 32.60 5.46
C LYS A 63 -10.76 31.28 6.17
N ALA A 64 -11.28 30.28 5.46
CA ALA A 64 -11.53 28.95 6.02
C ALA A 64 -10.21 28.23 6.33
N VAL A 65 -9.24 28.24 5.43
CA VAL A 65 -7.89 27.69 5.63
C VAL A 65 -7.22 28.29 6.86
N LYS A 66 -7.28 29.61 7.04
CA LYS A 66 -6.75 30.30 8.24
C LYS A 66 -7.40 29.80 9.54
N LYS A 67 -8.69 29.45 9.52
CA LYS A 67 -9.39 28.84 10.66
C LYS A 67 -8.92 27.40 10.92
N LEU A 68 -8.69 26.60 9.87
CA LEU A 68 -8.19 25.23 9.99
C LEU A 68 -6.75 25.16 10.53
N CYS A 69 -5.89 26.12 10.16
CA CYS A 69 -4.49 26.18 10.61
C CYS A 69 -4.32 26.26 12.13
N VAL A 70 -5.35 26.69 12.87
CA VAL A 70 -5.31 26.82 14.34
C VAL A 70 -5.15 25.47 15.04
N GLU A 71 -5.84 24.41 14.58
CA GLU A 71 -5.86 23.12 15.28
C GLU A 71 -5.84 21.85 14.41
N LEU A 72 -6.04 21.96 13.08
CA LEU A 72 -6.33 20.83 12.19
C LEU A 72 -5.31 20.64 11.07
N ILE A 73 -4.75 21.72 10.51
CA ILE A 73 -3.73 21.66 9.45
C ILE A 73 -2.51 22.54 9.78
N CYS A 74 -1.46 22.41 8.99
CA CYS A 74 -0.36 23.37 8.84
C CYS A 74 -0.15 23.64 7.34
N ILE A 75 0.38 24.81 6.98
CA ILE A 75 0.71 25.18 5.59
C ILE A 75 2.08 25.87 5.55
N GLU A 76 2.85 25.57 4.52
CA GLU A 76 4.15 26.15 4.16
C GLU A 76 4.15 26.28 2.63
N ASP A 77 4.09 27.50 2.10
CA ASP A 77 3.79 27.79 0.68
C ASP A 77 2.53 27.05 0.16
N ASP A 78 2.64 26.30 -0.95
CA ASP A 78 1.59 25.45 -1.50
C ASP A 78 1.45 24.08 -0.76
N ILE A 79 2.25 23.82 0.28
CA ILE A 79 2.34 22.49 0.92
C ILE A 79 1.40 22.46 2.14
N ILE A 80 0.54 21.46 2.19
CA ILE A 80 -0.44 21.24 3.26
C ILE A 80 -0.06 19.99 4.05
N PHE A 81 -0.05 20.11 5.38
CA PHE A 81 0.01 18.99 6.32
C PHE A 81 -1.27 18.89 7.13
N ILE A 82 -1.93 17.73 7.10
CA ILE A 82 -3.11 17.42 7.90
C ILE A 82 -2.65 16.75 9.20
N ARG A 83 -2.87 17.43 10.33
CA ARG A 83 -2.43 16.97 11.65
C ARG A 83 -3.16 15.68 12.03
N ASP A 84 -2.47 14.76 12.70
CA ASP A 84 -2.98 13.44 13.09
C ASP A 84 -3.49 12.56 11.92
N PHE A 85 -3.26 12.89 10.63
CA PHE A 85 -3.87 12.15 9.50
C PHE A 85 -3.59 10.64 9.56
N ILE A 86 -2.32 10.28 9.76
CA ILE A 86 -1.84 8.89 9.84
C ILE A 86 -2.20 8.17 11.15
N LYS A 87 -2.81 8.86 12.13
CA LYS A 87 -3.49 8.22 13.28
C LYS A 87 -4.77 7.53 12.82
N PHE A 88 -5.52 8.20 11.94
CA PHE A 88 -6.81 7.73 11.44
C PHE A 88 -6.66 6.90 10.15
N ASN A 89 -5.57 7.13 9.42
CA ASN A 89 -5.15 6.42 8.20
C ASN A 89 -3.76 5.74 8.39
N PRO A 90 -3.61 4.79 9.34
CA PRO A 90 -2.31 4.16 9.62
C PRO A 90 -1.81 3.28 8.48
N TYR A 91 -0.50 3.14 8.37
CA TYR A 91 0.12 2.31 7.34
C TYR A 91 -0.03 0.82 7.66
N THR A 92 -0.65 0.09 6.73
CA THR A 92 -0.97 -1.33 6.84
C THR A 92 0.12 -2.28 6.35
N SER A 93 1.11 -1.79 5.58
CA SER A 93 2.20 -2.62 5.05
C SER A 93 3.38 -1.77 4.55
N GLY A 94 4.58 -2.38 4.47
CA GLY A 94 5.74 -1.73 3.88
C GLY A 94 5.59 -1.31 2.41
N LYS A 95 4.66 -1.93 1.65
CA LYS A 95 4.30 -1.47 0.29
C LYS A 95 3.53 -0.14 0.35
N HIS A 96 2.58 -0.02 1.28
CA HIS A 96 1.82 1.21 1.50
C HIS A 96 2.76 2.35 1.96
N VAL A 97 3.68 2.07 2.89
CA VAL A 97 4.72 3.01 3.33
C VAL A 97 5.59 3.48 2.18
N LYS A 98 6.16 2.56 1.38
CA LYS A 98 6.99 2.89 0.21
C LYS A 98 6.24 3.69 -0.86
N GLY A 99 4.93 3.50 -0.99
CA GLY A 99 4.08 4.31 -1.86
C GLY A 99 3.97 5.75 -1.36
N SER A 100 3.72 5.92 -0.06
CA SER A 100 3.62 7.22 0.60
C SER A 100 4.94 8.01 0.57
N LEU A 101 6.05 7.34 0.90
CA LEU A 101 7.40 7.92 0.94
C LEU A 101 7.78 8.66 -0.35
N LYS A 102 7.40 8.13 -1.52
CA LYS A 102 7.66 8.75 -2.83
C LYS A 102 7.12 10.18 -2.96
N PHE A 103 6.04 10.51 -2.24
CA PHE A 103 5.39 11.82 -2.30
C PHE A 103 5.83 12.76 -1.18
N VAL A 104 6.41 12.26 -0.07
CA VAL A 104 6.83 13.12 1.04
C VAL A 104 8.33 13.37 1.11
N VAL A 105 9.14 12.61 0.36
CA VAL A 105 10.59 12.82 0.29
C VAL A 105 10.96 14.19 -0.29
N GLU A 106 10.17 14.74 -1.22
CA GLU A 106 10.37 16.09 -1.75
C GLU A 106 10.18 17.22 -0.72
N PHE A 107 9.55 16.92 0.42
CA PHE A 107 9.31 17.89 1.50
C PHE A 107 10.27 17.74 2.68
N MET A 108 11.29 16.87 2.61
CA MET A 108 12.07 16.44 3.78
C MET A 108 12.75 17.57 4.58
N ASP A 109 13.11 18.67 3.91
CA ASP A 109 13.77 19.83 4.53
C ASP A 109 12.79 20.81 5.21
N THR A 110 11.49 20.73 4.87
CA THR A 110 10.43 21.63 5.35
C THR A 110 10.17 21.50 6.85
N SER A 111 9.51 22.51 7.44
CA SER A 111 9.02 22.40 8.82
C SER A 111 7.88 21.37 8.92
N LEU A 112 7.08 21.23 7.85
CA LEU A 112 5.95 20.31 7.78
C LEU A 112 6.36 18.84 7.82
N TYR A 113 7.46 18.44 7.16
CA TYR A 113 7.96 17.07 7.23
C TYR A 113 8.39 16.69 8.65
N LYS A 114 8.93 17.62 9.43
CA LYS A 114 9.30 17.39 10.85
C LYS A 114 8.04 17.13 11.71
N LEU A 115 6.93 17.81 11.41
CA LEU A 115 5.64 17.55 12.06
C LEU A 115 5.06 16.19 11.65
N PHE A 116 5.07 15.86 10.35
CA PHE A 116 4.67 14.55 9.83
C PHE A 116 5.50 13.41 10.47
N TYR A 117 6.82 13.57 10.58
CA TYR A 117 7.72 12.58 11.17
C TYR A 117 7.46 12.41 12.68
N SER A 118 7.08 13.47 13.39
CA SER A 118 6.64 13.40 14.79
C SER A 118 5.35 12.56 14.93
N ASP A 119 4.35 12.81 14.09
CA ASP A 119 3.12 12.01 14.04
C ASP A 119 3.39 10.55 13.62
N LEU A 120 4.38 10.32 12.75
CA LEU A 120 4.80 8.99 12.32
C LEU A 120 5.40 8.19 13.48
N CYS A 121 6.35 8.78 14.22
CA CYS A 121 6.92 8.18 15.43
C CYS A 121 5.85 7.86 16.47
N LYS A 122 4.85 8.74 16.62
CA LYS A 122 3.78 8.61 17.61
C LYS A 122 2.73 7.56 17.27
N TYR A 123 2.28 7.50 16.01
CA TYR A 123 1.13 6.70 15.59
C TYR A 123 1.47 5.48 14.74
N ASN A 124 2.65 5.45 14.12
CA ASN A 124 3.10 4.40 13.20
C ASN A 124 4.57 3.97 13.48
N PRO A 125 4.96 3.71 14.75
CA PRO A 125 6.37 3.52 15.14
C PRO A 125 7.08 2.40 14.36
N ASN A 126 6.37 1.32 14.04
CA ASN A 126 6.89 0.17 13.26
C ASN A 126 7.32 0.52 11.82
N HIS A 127 6.97 1.71 11.33
CA HIS A 127 7.27 2.17 9.97
C HIS A 127 8.29 3.31 9.91
N VAL A 128 8.78 3.81 11.05
CA VAL A 128 9.71 4.95 11.13
C VAL A 128 11.00 4.71 10.33
N GLU A 129 11.54 3.50 10.37
CA GLU A 129 12.78 3.12 9.69
C GLU A 129 12.74 3.32 8.16
N TYR A 130 11.56 3.26 7.54
CA TYR A 130 11.40 3.54 6.11
C TYR A 130 11.61 5.02 5.76
N PHE A 131 11.37 5.93 6.71
CA PHE A 131 11.51 7.38 6.56
C PHE A 131 12.82 7.91 7.13
N ARG A 132 13.62 7.05 7.78
CA ARG A 132 14.99 7.33 8.21
C ARG A 132 16.00 7.17 7.06
N LYS A 133 15.91 6.09 6.29
CA LYS A 133 16.81 5.75 5.17
C LYS A 133 16.77 6.61 3.90
N PRO A 134 15.72 7.40 3.56
CA PRO A 134 15.71 8.19 2.33
C PRO A 134 16.89 9.16 2.27
N ILE A 135 17.24 9.73 3.43
CA ILE A 135 18.37 10.64 3.67
C ILE A 135 19.69 10.05 3.14
N ASP A 136 19.97 8.78 3.45
CA ASP A 136 21.23 8.13 3.03
C ASP A 136 21.23 7.80 1.51
N THR A 137 20.08 7.37 0.97
CA THR A 137 19.97 6.97 -0.44
C THR A 137 19.90 8.13 -1.45
N LEU A 138 19.60 9.35 -1.01
CA LEU A 138 19.62 10.53 -1.89
C LEU A 138 21.04 10.99 -2.26
N SER A 139 22.07 10.46 -1.60
CA SER A 139 23.48 10.68 -1.97
C SER A 139 24.00 9.72 -3.04
N ILE A 140 23.13 8.90 -3.65
CA ILE A 140 23.49 8.09 -4.81
C ILE A 140 23.10 8.90 -6.07
N PRO A 141 24.06 9.52 -6.78
CA PRO A 141 23.76 10.15 -8.06
C PRO A 141 23.22 9.11 -9.05
N TYR A 142 22.48 9.58 -10.06
CA TYR A 142 21.91 8.71 -11.09
C TYR A 142 22.99 8.27 -12.10
N ASP A 143 23.94 7.45 -11.63
CA ASP A 143 25.05 6.88 -12.42
C ASP A 143 24.55 5.81 -13.38
N LYS A 144 23.83 6.27 -14.40
CA LYS A 144 23.78 5.70 -15.75
C LYS A 144 23.12 6.71 -16.70
N PRO A 145 23.85 7.29 -17.67
CA PRO A 145 23.21 8.02 -18.75
C PRO A 145 22.30 7.06 -19.53
N ILE A 146 21.14 7.55 -19.95
CA ILE A 146 20.26 6.82 -20.87
C ILE A 146 20.98 6.82 -22.23
N SER A 147 21.60 5.69 -22.58
CA SER A 147 22.11 5.47 -23.93
C SER A 147 20.93 5.28 -24.88
N ASP A 148 20.65 6.30 -25.68
CA ASP A 148 19.60 6.26 -26.68
C ASP A 148 20.00 5.35 -27.86
N THR A 149 19.69 4.06 -27.71
CA THR A 149 19.75 3.08 -28.79
C THR A 149 18.54 2.16 -28.73
N GLY A 150 17.48 2.51 -29.45
CA GLY A 150 16.32 1.64 -29.60
C GLY A 150 16.66 0.36 -30.38
N LYS A 151 16.62 -0.80 -29.70
CA LYS A 151 16.32 -2.10 -30.35
C LYS A 151 15.87 -3.18 -29.36
N ALA A 152 15.07 -4.09 -29.93
CA ALA A 152 14.30 -5.17 -29.34
C ALA A 152 14.98 -6.07 -28.26
N ILE A 153 14.15 -6.50 -27.30
CA ILE A 153 14.17 -7.82 -26.63
C ILE A 153 13.86 -8.89 -27.71
N PRO A 154 14.51 -10.07 -27.84
CA PRO A 154 14.88 -11.08 -26.81
C PRO A 154 16.38 -11.55 -26.93
N THR A 155 16.93 -12.64 -26.36
CA THR A 155 16.44 -13.95 -25.88
C THR A 155 17.47 -14.60 -24.91
N ASP A 156 17.11 -15.68 -24.21
CA ASP A 156 17.98 -16.47 -23.31
C ASP A 156 19.19 -17.16 -23.95
N THR A 157 20.33 -17.23 -23.22
CA THR A 157 21.20 -18.42 -23.16
C THR A 157 22.02 -18.51 -21.86
N ASN A 158 22.51 -19.72 -21.55
CA ASN A 158 23.14 -20.14 -20.29
C ASN A 158 24.70 -20.01 -20.26
N THR A 159 25.28 -20.26 -19.07
CA THR A 159 26.68 -20.71 -18.78
C THR A 159 27.85 -19.73 -19.10
N ASP A 160 28.95 -19.64 -18.34
CA ASP A 160 29.31 -20.23 -17.04
C ASP A 160 30.44 -19.46 -16.31
N THR A 161 30.60 -19.74 -15.01
CA THR A 161 31.86 -19.73 -14.20
C THR A 161 32.84 -18.54 -14.30
N ASN A 162 32.99 -17.81 -13.19
CA ASN A 162 34.29 -17.80 -12.50
C ASN A 162 34.14 -17.70 -10.97
N LYS A 163 35.11 -18.28 -10.25
CA LYS A 163 35.02 -18.70 -8.85
C LYS A 163 36.04 -17.93 -8.02
N ASP A 164 35.67 -17.50 -6.81
CA ASP A 164 36.54 -17.63 -5.63
C ASP A 164 35.79 -17.49 -4.28
N THR A 165 35.62 -18.67 -3.68
CA THR A 165 35.39 -19.07 -2.27
C THR A 165 35.92 -18.09 -1.20
N ILE A 166 35.40 -18.00 0.05
CA ILE A 166 34.79 -18.97 1.00
C ILE A 166 33.89 -18.18 2.03
N THR A 167 33.11 -18.71 3.00
CA THR A 167 32.89 -20.05 3.62
C THR A 167 31.40 -20.37 3.91
N ASN A 168 31.03 -21.64 3.75
CA ASN A 168 30.05 -22.49 4.49
C ASN A 168 28.96 -21.87 5.40
N THR A 169 27.70 -21.95 4.95
CA THR A 169 26.66 -22.84 5.53
C THR A 169 25.75 -23.31 4.37
N ASP A 170 25.09 -24.46 4.50
CA ASP A 170 24.46 -25.19 3.38
C ASP A 170 23.51 -24.35 2.51
N ILE A 171 23.80 -24.30 1.21
CA ILE A 171 22.96 -23.63 0.22
C ILE A 171 21.90 -24.63 -0.25
N ASP A 172 20.80 -24.70 0.50
CA ASP A 172 19.60 -25.49 0.24
C ASP A 172 19.07 -25.20 -1.19
N THR A 173 19.36 -26.08 -2.15
CA THR A 173 19.10 -25.85 -3.58
C THR A 173 17.60 -25.88 -3.87
N LYS A 174 17.09 -24.85 -4.53
CA LYS A 174 15.69 -24.78 -4.94
C LYS A 174 15.48 -25.48 -6.28
N HIS A 175 14.78 -26.60 -6.24
CA HIS A 175 14.32 -27.32 -7.41
C HIS A 175 13.03 -26.69 -7.96
N LYS A 176 12.83 -26.79 -9.28
CA LYS A 176 11.60 -26.37 -9.95
C LYS A 176 10.59 -27.51 -9.89
N HIS A 177 9.32 -27.18 -9.69
CA HIS A 177 8.21 -28.11 -9.64
C HIS A 177 7.00 -27.54 -10.39
N GLY A 178 6.06 -28.43 -10.76
CA GLY A 178 4.93 -28.10 -11.64
C GLY A 178 5.23 -28.34 -13.12
N GLU A 179 4.20 -28.32 -13.95
CA GLU A 179 4.28 -28.53 -15.41
C GLU A 179 5.01 -27.37 -16.11
N TYR A 180 4.72 -26.14 -15.68
CA TYR A 180 5.30 -24.90 -16.19
C TYR A 180 6.60 -24.50 -15.44
N ASN A 181 6.99 -25.28 -14.42
CA ASN A 181 8.27 -25.17 -13.72
C ASN A 181 8.51 -23.83 -12.97
N HIS A 182 7.46 -23.12 -12.54
CA HIS A 182 7.56 -21.87 -11.79
C HIS A 182 7.78 -22.08 -10.29
N VAL A 183 7.33 -23.21 -9.73
CA VAL A 183 7.31 -23.43 -8.28
C VAL A 183 8.68 -23.89 -7.78
N LEU A 184 9.51 -22.92 -7.40
CA LEU A 184 10.77 -23.13 -6.68
C LEU A 184 10.57 -23.52 -5.20
N LEU A 185 10.97 -24.73 -4.81
CA LEU A 185 11.01 -25.25 -3.43
C LEU A 185 12.36 -25.93 -3.16
N THR A 186 12.78 -26.01 -1.90
CA THR A 186 13.92 -26.85 -1.51
C THR A 186 13.46 -28.23 -1.06
N ASP A 187 14.36 -29.22 -1.04
CA ASP A 187 14.02 -30.59 -0.61
C ASP A 187 13.50 -30.62 0.84
N ASP A 188 14.07 -29.77 1.68
CA ASP A 188 13.66 -29.56 3.07
C ASP A 188 12.26 -28.92 3.18
N GLN A 189 11.88 -28.09 2.21
CA GLN A 189 10.54 -27.50 2.12
C GLN A 189 9.52 -28.47 1.52
N LEU A 190 9.93 -29.29 0.56
CA LEU A 190 9.10 -30.29 -0.12
C LEU A 190 8.78 -31.46 0.82
N SER A 191 9.76 -31.99 1.54
CA SER A 191 9.58 -33.04 2.55
C SER A 191 8.61 -32.61 3.66
N LYS A 192 8.78 -31.40 4.21
CA LYS A 192 7.84 -30.80 5.19
C LYS A 192 6.45 -30.57 4.58
N LEU A 193 6.35 -30.25 3.28
CA LEU A 193 5.05 -30.08 2.62
C LEU A 193 4.31 -31.42 2.46
N LYS A 194 5.02 -32.51 2.12
CA LYS A 194 4.48 -33.87 2.03
C LYS A 194 3.93 -34.38 3.37
N ILE A 195 4.60 -34.04 4.48
CA ILE A 195 4.16 -34.41 5.83
C ILE A 195 2.90 -33.62 6.24
N ASP A 196 2.87 -32.32 5.96
CA ASP A 196 1.78 -31.44 6.40
C ASP A 196 0.50 -31.55 5.53
N PHE A 197 0.62 -32.00 4.28
CA PHE A 197 -0.45 -32.01 3.28
C PHE A 197 -0.40 -33.28 2.40
N PRO A 198 -1.35 -34.21 2.54
CA PRO A 198 -1.46 -35.37 1.63
C PRO A 198 -1.69 -34.97 0.16
N ASP A 199 -2.31 -33.80 -0.06
CA ASP A 199 -2.63 -33.19 -1.36
C ASP A 199 -1.54 -32.21 -1.84
N TYR A 200 -0.28 -32.42 -1.46
CA TYR A 200 0.82 -31.49 -1.76
C TYR A 200 1.06 -31.27 -3.27
N GLU A 201 0.81 -32.28 -4.12
CA GLU A 201 1.02 -32.20 -5.57
C GLU A 201 0.02 -31.24 -6.23
N GLU A 202 -1.29 -31.43 -5.97
CA GLU A 202 -2.36 -30.53 -6.43
C GLU A 202 -2.11 -29.07 -6.00
N ARG A 203 -1.57 -28.89 -4.78
CA ARG A 203 -1.20 -27.57 -4.25
C ARG A 203 0.00 -26.92 -4.95
N ILE A 204 0.93 -27.71 -5.46
CA ILE A 204 2.04 -27.23 -6.29
C ILE A 204 1.51 -26.85 -7.67
N THR A 205 0.76 -27.73 -8.33
CA THR A 205 0.14 -27.49 -9.65
C THR A 205 -0.71 -26.22 -9.65
N ARG A 206 -1.61 -26.05 -8.66
CA ARG A 206 -2.47 -24.86 -8.54
C ARG A 206 -1.68 -23.55 -8.36
N LEU A 207 -0.47 -23.59 -7.80
CA LEU A 207 0.38 -22.40 -7.72
C LEU A 207 1.16 -22.16 -9.02
N ASP A 208 1.57 -23.23 -9.69
CA ASP A 208 2.29 -23.20 -10.96
C ASP A 208 1.42 -22.63 -12.10
N GLU A 209 0.19 -23.15 -12.26
CA GLU A 209 -0.84 -22.62 -13.15
C GLU A 209 -1.14 -21.14 -12.87
N TYR A 210 -1.24 -20.76 -11.59
CA TYR A 210 -1.50 -19.36 -11.20
C TYR A 210 -0.33 -18.42 -11.56
N LEU A 211 0.90 -18.93 -11.55
CA LEU A 211 2.09 -18.18 -11.94
C LEU A 211 2.22 -18.05 -13.47
N GLU A 212 1.80 -19.07 -14.23
CA GLU A 212 1.65 -18.97 -15.69
C GLU A 212 0.57 -17.94 -16.06
N MET A 213 -0.61 -18.03 -15.45
CA MET A 213 -1.72 -17.11 -15.73
C MET A 213 -1.52 -15.68 -15.23
N THR A 214 -0.57 -15.41 -14.32
CA THR A 214 -0.41 -14.07 -13.72
C THR A 214 1.05 -13.60 -13.57
N PRO A 215 1.39 -12.37 -13.99
CA PRO A 215 2.77 -11.85 -13.93
C PRO A 215 3.19 -11.39 -12.51
N LYS A 216 2.92 -12.21 -11.49
CA LYS A 216 3.15 -11.89 -10.06
C LYS A 216 4.18 -12.83 -9.44
N PRO A 217 5.49 -12.53 -9.57
CA PRO A 217 6.53 -13.35 -8.96
C PRO A 217 6.43 -13.34 -7.42
N TYR A 218 6.46 -14.53 -6.81
CA TYR A 218 6.45 -14.70 -5.35
C TYR A 218 7.86 -15.02 -4.83
N LYS A 219 8.26 -14.37 -3.72
CA LYS A 219 9.58 -14.57 -3.10
C LYS A 219 9.74 -15.95 -2.41
N ASN A 220 8.63 -16.58 -2.02
CA ASN A 220 8.63 -17.86 -1.30
C ASN A 220 7.33 -18.63 -1.61
N HIS A 221 7.43 -19.67 -2.45
CA HIS A 221 6.29 -20.47 -2.88
C HIS A 221 5.71 -21.36 -1.77
N ASN A 222 6.56 -21.94 -0.90
CA ASN A 222 6.10 -22.74 0.24
C ASN A 222 5.14 -21.96 1.15
N LEU A 223 5.45 -20.69 1.41
CA LEU A 223 4.61 -19.81 2.23
C LEU A 223 3.28 -19.46 1.53
N VAL A 224 3.25 -19.36 0.20
CA VAL A 224 2.00 -19.14 -0.56
C VAL A 224 1.10 -20.37 -0.44
N ILE A 225 1.64 -21.57 -0.69
CA ILE A 225 0.90 -22.84 -0.56
C ILE A 225 0.30 -22.98 0.84
N ARG A 226 1.10 -22.80 1.89
CA ARG A 226 0.63 -22.87 3.29
C ARG A 226 -0.44 -21.83 3.62
N ASN A 227 -0.35 -20.62 3.07
CA ASN A 227 -1.35 -19.58 3.29
C ASN A 227 -2.65 -19.83 2.52
N TRP A 228 -2.59 -20.46 1.35
CA TRP A 228 -3.79 -20.89 0.62
C TRP A 228 -4.49 -22.03 1.37
N ALA A 229 -3.75 -23.04 1.84
CA ALA A 229 -4.30 -24.12 2.65
C ALA A 229 -5.02 -23.62 3.93
N LYS A 230 -4.49 -22.59 4.60
CA LYS A 230 -5.17 -21.92 5.73
C LYS A 230 -6.48 -21.25 5.31
N LYS A 231 -6.53 -20.60 4.14
CA LYS A 231 -7.75 -19.94 3.64
C LYS A 231 -8.80 -20.95 3.17
N ASP A 232 -8.39 -22.05 2.56
CA ASP A 232 -9.29 -23.11 2.13
C ASP A 232 -10.00 -23.75 3.35
N LYS A 233 -9.29 -23.99 4.46
CA LYS A 233 -9.89 -24.42 5.75
C LYS A 233 -10.86 -23.40 6.38
N VAL A 234 -10.63 -22.10 6.19
CA VAL A 234 -11.57 -21.06 6.66
C VAL A 234 -12.84 -21.05 5.81
N LYS A 235 -12.70 -21.23 4.48
CA LYS A 235 -13.85 -21.31 3.57
C LYS A 235 -14.70 -22.56 3.80
N SER A 236 -14.10 -23.73 4.06
CA SER A 236 -14.86 -24.96 4.34
C SER A 236 -15.67 -24.87 5.63
N ASN A 237 -15.18 -24.13 6.64
CA ASN A 237 -15.87 -23.93 7.91
C ASN A 237 -16.94 -22.82 7.86
N GLN A 238 -17.12 -22.16 6.72
CA GLN A 238 -18.05 -21.04 6.58
C GLN A 238 -18.95 -21.24 5.36
N GLY A 239 -19.70 -22.35 5.40
CA GLY A 239 -20.84 -22.59 4.52
C GLY A 239 -21.89 -21.49 4.69
N TYR A 240 -21.89 -20.53 3.75
CA TYR A 240 -22.85 -19.43 3.75
C TYR A 240 -24.22 -19.94 3.30
N VAL A 241 -25.13 -20.13 4.26
CA VAL A 241 -26.56 -20.30 3.97
C VAL A 241 -27.16 -18.90 3.77
N ASN A 242 -27.68 -18.65 2.58
CA ASN A 242 -28.36 -17.40 2.25
C ASN A 242 -29.75 -17.37 2.90
N PRO A 243 -30.04 -16.45 3.85
CA PRO A 243 -31.32 -16.43 4.57
C PRO A 243 -32.53 -16.04 3.69
N TYR A 244 -32.32 -15.65 2.43
CA TYR A 244 -33.37 -15.25 1.50
C TYR A 244 -33.83 -16.36 0.55
N THR A 245 -33.28 -17.58 0.62
CA THR A 245 -33.68 -18.69 -0.27
C THR A 245 -35.12 -19.14 -0.06
N GLU A 246 -35.67 -19.01 1.14
CA GLU A 246 -37.08 -19.33 1.42
C GLU A 246 -38.04 -18.24 0.91
N LEU A 247 -37.61 -16.96 0.94
CA LEU A 247 -38.40 -15.81 0.48
C LEU A 247 -38.46 -15.69 -1.05
N LEU A 248 -37.44 -16.17 -1.77
CA LEU A 248 -37.45 -16.19 -3.24
C LEU A 248 -38.29 -17.35 -3.82
N ASN A 249 -38.50 -18.42 -3.05
CA ASN A 249 -39.27 -19.58 -3.48
C ASN A 249 -40.76 -19.52 -3.09
N SER A 250 -41.19 -18.53 -2.29
CA SER A 250 -42.57 -18.42 -1.81
C SER A 250 -43.50 -17.60 -2.72
N GLY A 251 -42.99 -17.00 -3.80
CA GLY A 251 -43.80 -16.29 -4.81
C GLY A 251 -44.52 -15.02 -4.33
N ALA A 252 -44.25 -14.55 -3.10
CA ALA A 252 -45.04 -13.53 -2.41
C ALA A 252 -44.70 -12.07 -2.80
N LEU A 253 -44.47 -11.81 -4.10
CA LEU A 253 -44.24 -10.46 -4.64
C LEU A 253 -45.04 -10.17 -5.94
N ASP A 254 -45.90 -11.10 -6.38
CA ASP A 254 -46.85 -10.89 -7.48
C ASP A 254 -48.27 -10.67 -6.92
N GLU A 255 -48.50 -9.58 -6.18
CA GLU A 255 -49.82 -8.94 -5.96
C GLU A 255 -49.69 -7.49 -5.45
#